data_AF-A0A7I9ZMF2-F1
#
_entry.id   AF-A0A7I9ZMF2-F1
#
_cell.length_a   1.000
_cell.length_b   1.000
_cell.length_c   1.000
_cell.angle_alpha   90.00
_cell.angle_beta   90.00
_cell.angle_gamma   90.00
#
_symmetry.space_group_name_H-M   'P 1'
#
loop_
_entity.id
_entity.type
_entity.pdbx_description
1 polymer ?
#
loop_
_entity_poly.entity_id
_entity_poly.type
_entity_poly.pdbx_seq_one_letter_code
_entity_poly.pdbx_strand_id
1 'polypeptide(L)'
;MDVLSNLLVGAVALAVAAAVWVWLLRRRAAFRSALAHRGWQQTRRGGKTTVAPATGDWMVTMNRSFAAQMSPPSSHVVTSVWSAPTPAVHDAALVAGPAPDPQLRDLAAELLGSATPAMSRLLGIDQVSDGRPLRAVPSADRRLLVFATDGYGPVGALAGVADAVSAWCAVHRAERDQPVLSIDDTGVSIRVRTDVLRSVERLDAFVELGVRCRDAIGRTGT
;
A
#
# COMPACT_ATOMS: atom_id res chain seq x y z
N MET A 1 36.48 39.05 -8.46
CA MET A 1 35.16 38.46 -8.75
C MET A 1 34.17 39.59 -8.87
N ASP A 2 33.65 39.82 -10.08
CA ASP A 2 32.89 41.02 -10.42
C ASP A 2 31.45 41.00 -9.91
N VAL A 3 30.99 42.15 -9.42
CA VAL A 3 29.62 42.38 -8.90
C VAL A 3 28.56 41.99 -9.94
N LEU A 4 28.83 42.23 -11.23
CA LEU A 4 27.98 41.84 -12.36
C LEU A 4 27.81 40.32 -12.48
N SER A 5 28.88 39.54 -12.28
CA SER A 5 28.82 38.08 -12.35
C SER A 5 27.98 37.49 -11.21
N ASN A 6 28.09 38.05 -9.99
CA ASN A 6 27.28 37.63 -8.85
C ASN A 6 25.80 37.96 -9.03
N LEU A 7 25.49 39.14 -9.60
CA LEU A 7 24.11 39.54 -9.91
C LEU A 7 23.48 38.62 -10.97
N LEU A 8 24.26 38.24 -12.00
CA LEU A 8 23.78 37.38 -13.08
C LEU A 8 23.52 35.95 -12.57
N VAL A 9 24.42 35.40 -11.74
CA VAL A 9 24.20 34.10 -11.08
C VAL A 9 22.96 34.14 -10.18
N GLY A 10 22.77 35.21 -9.40
CA GLY A 10 21.60 35.40 -8.55
C GLY A 10 20.29 35.46 -9.35
N ALA A 11 20.27 36.20 -10.46
CA ALA A 11 19.11 36.30 -11.34
C ALA A 11 18.75 34.95 -11.98
N VAL A 12 19.75 34.18 -12.44
CA VAL A 12 19.54 32.84 -12.99
C VAL A 12 18.99 31.88 -11.92
N ALA A 13 19.56 31.88 -10.71
CA ALA A 13 19.08 31.03 -9.63
C ALA A 13 17.61 31.34 -9.25
N LEU A 14 17.23 32.63 -9.20
CA LEU A 14 15.85 33.05 -8.96
C LEU A 14 14.91 32.61 -10.08
N ALA A 15 15.32 32.75 -11.34
CA ALA A 15 14.52 32.32 -12.48
C ALA A 15 14.29 30.80 -12.46
N VAL A 16 15.32 30.01 -12.15
CA VAL A 16 15.20 28.55 -12.00
C VAL A 16 14.27 28.19 -10.84
N ALA A 17 14.44 28.81 -9.67
CA ALA A 17 13.57 28.58 -8.52
C ALA A 17 12.10 28.90 -8.84
N ALA A 18 11.84 30.01 -9.53
CA ALA A 18 10.51 30.39 -9.98
C ALA A 18 9.93 29.39 -10.99
N ALA A 19 10.72 28.92 -11.97
CA ALA A 19 10.28 27.93 -12.93
C ALA A 19 9.93 26.59 -12.27
N VAL A 20 10.76 26.12 -11.34
CA VAL A 20 10.50 24.92 -10.53
C VAL A 20 9.22 25.09 -9.72
N TRP A 21 9.02 26.26 -9.10
CA TRP A 21 7.83 26.55 -8.32
C TRP A 21 6.55 26.52 -9.17
N VAL A 22 6.56 27.19 -10.33
CA VAL A 22 5.43 27.19 -11.27
C VAL A 22 5.14 25.77 -11.76
N TRP A 23 6.16 24.99 -12.09
CA TRP A 23 6.00 23.61 -12.49
C TRP A 23 5.35 22.75 -11.39
N LEU A 24 5.78 22.90 -10.14
CA LEU A 24 5.18 22.20 -8.99
C LEU A 24 3.71 22.58 -8.79
N LEU A 25 3.35 23.87 -8.94
CA LEU A 25 1.97 24.34 -8.85
C LEU A 25 1.10 23.75 -9.95
N ARG A 26 1.59 23.75 -11.20
CA ARG A 26 0.90 23.14 -12.35
C ARG A 26 0.67 21.65 -12.13
N ARG A 27 1.70 20.93 -11.68
CA ARG A 27 1.60 19.49 -11.38
C ARG A 27 0.55 19.21 -10.30
N ARG A 28 0.51 20.01 -9.23
CA ARG A 28 -0.52 19.90 -8.17
C ARG A 28 -1.92 20.25 -8.66
N ALA A 29 -2.05 21.22 -9.56
CA ALA A 29 -3.33 21.58 -10.16
C ALA A 29 -3.84 20.47 -11.08
N ALA A 30 -2.98 19.92 -11.94
CA ALA A 30 -3.31 18.80 -12.82
C ALA A 30 -3.74 17.56 -12.01
N PHE A 31 -3.01 17.23 -10.94
CA PHE A 31 -3.39 16.12 -10.04
C PHE A 31 -4.78 16.35 -9.43
N ARG A 32 -5.05 17.54 -8.88
CA ARG A 32 -6.37 17.88 -8.30
C ARG A 32 -7.49 17.83 -9.35
N SER A 33 -7.24 18.33 -10.56
CA SER A 33 -8.21 18.27 -11.66
C SER A 33 -8.51 16.82 -12.03
N ALA A 34 -7.48 15.97 -12.11
CA ALA A 34 -7.65 14.56 -12.45
C ALA A 34 -8.41 13.78 -11.37
N LEU A 35 -8.21 14.10 -10.09
CA LEU A 35 -9.03 13.56 -9.00
C LEU A 35 -10.49 14.00 -9.13
N ALA A 36 -10.73 15.29 -9.38
CA ALA A 36 -12.08 15.84 -9.54
C ALA A 36 -12.83 15.20 -10.72
N HIS A 37 -12.15 14.96 -11.85
CA HIS A 37 -12.74 14.25 -13.01
C HIS A 37 -13.18 12.82 -12.67
N ARG A 38 -12.54 12.17 -11.69
CA ARG A 38 -12.92 10.84 -11.20
C ARG A 38 -13.98 10.88 -10.09
N GLY A 39 -14.39 12.08 -9.67
CA GLY A 39 -15.24 12.27 -8.50
C GLY A 39 -14.53 11.93 -7.19
N TRP A 40 -13.20 12.01 -7.14
CA TRP A 40 -12.42 11.70 -5.94
C TRP A 40 -12.05 12.96 -5.17
N GLN A 41 -12.08 12.85 -3.86
CA GLN A 41 -11.77 13.93 -2.92
C GLN A 41 -10.50 13.61 -2.15
N GLN A 42 -9.62 14.60 -2.04
CA GLN A 42 -8.39 14.50 -1.26
C GLN A 42 -8.51 15.33 0.01
N THR A 43 -8.22 14.71 1.15
CA THR A 43 -8.07 15.37 2.44
C THR A 43 -6.66 15.16 2.97
N ARG A 44 -6.11 16.15 3.66
CA ARG A 44 -4.77 16.08 4.26
C ARG A 44 -4.84 16.54 5.71
N ARG A 45 -4.33 15.71 6.63
CA ARG A 45 -4.24 16.00 8.06
C ARG A 45 -2.87 15.57 8.57
N GLY A 46 -2.01 16.53 8.88
CA GLY A 46 -0.62 16.26 9.30
C GLY A 46 0.16 15.45 8.25
N GLY A 47 0.74 14.33 8.68
CA GLY A 47 1.46 13.37 7.83
C GLY A 47 0.57 12.42 7.01
N LYS A 48 -0.75 12.48 7.20
CA LYS A 48 -1.74 11.60 6.55
C LYS A 48 -2.44 12.33 5.40
N THR A 49 -2.49 11.69 4.23
CA THR A 49 -3.27 12.14 3.07
C THR A 49 -4.24 11.03 2.70
N THR A 50 -5.53 11.35 2.62
CA THR A 50 -6.58 10.38 2.28
C THR A 50 -7.26 10.81 0.99
N VAL A 51 -7.47 9.87 0.07
CA VAL A 51 -8.27 10.01 -1.14
C VAL A 51 -9.43 9.04 -1.06
N ALA A 52 -10.65 9.50 -1.32
CA ALA A 52 -11.84 8.67 -1.36
C ALA A 52 -12.77 9.14 -2.49
N PRO A 53 -13.61 8.26 -3.07
CA PRO A 53 -14.62 8.67 -4.03
C PRO A 53 -15.75 9.43 -3.30
N ALA A 54 -16.43 10.33 -4.02
CA ALA A 54 -17.63 11.00 -3.51
C ALA A 54 -18.79 10.00 -3.29
N THR A 55 -18.86 8.99 -4.16
CA THR A 55 -19.81 7.88 -4.09
C THR A 55 -19.03 6.57 -4.18
N GLY A 56 -18.95 5.84 -3.08
CA GLY A 56 -18.20 4.60 -2.96
C GLY A 56 -17.78 4.35 -1.53
N ASP A 57 -17.28 3.15 -1.28
CA ASP A 57 -17.01 2.60 0.05
C ASP A 57 -15.52 2.36 0.31
N TRP A 58 -14.65 2.75 -0.63
CA TRP A 58 -13.21 2.60 -0.47
C TRP A 58 -12.51 3.93 -0.14
N MET A 59 -11.32 3.83 0.44
CA MET A 59 -10.42 4.96 0.61
C MET A 59 -8.96 4.54 0.43
N VAL A 60 -8.12 5.45 -0.05
CA VAL A 60 -6.66 5.34 -0.07
C VAL A 60 -6.08 6.30 0.93
N THR A 61 -5.38 5.78 1.93
CA THR A 61 -4.65 6.55 2.92
C THR A 61 -3.15 6.40 2.68
N MET A 62 -2.47 7.51 2.45
CA MET A 62 -1.01 7.60 2.47
C MET A 62 -0.54 8.22 3.78
N ASN A 63 0.41 7.57 4.45
CA ASN A 63 1.08 8.08 5.64
C ASN A 63 2.57 8.25 5.37
N ARG A 64 3.12 9.38 5.80
CA ARG A 64 4.55 9.66 5.80
C ARG A 64 5.05 9.76 7.24
N SER A 65 5.82 8.76 7.67
CA SER A 65 6.47 8.73 8.97
C SER A 65 8.00 8.86 8.83
N PHE A 66 8.66 9.24 9.92
CA PHE A 66 10.11 9.31 10.02
C PHE A 66 10.60 8.07 10.77
N ALA A 67 11.62 7.40 10.23
CA ALA A 67 12.36 6.43 11.04
C ALA A 67 13.11 7.20 12.13
N ALA A 68 12.54 7.25 13.34
CA ALA A 68 13.09 7.99 14.48
C ALA A 68 14.43 7.42 15.00
N GLN A 69 14.90 6.30 14.43
CA GLN A 69 16.07 5.57 14.92
C GLN A 69 17.41 6.02 14.31
N MET A 70 17.42 7.06 13.47
CA MET A 70 18.66 7.65 12.98
C MET A 70 18.66 9.16 13.18
N SER A 71 19.75 9.69 13.74
CA SER A 71 20.04 11.12 13.78
C SER A 71 21.23 11.43 12.87
N PRO A 72 21.07 12.28 11.85
CA PRO A 72 19.82 12.93 11.46
C PRO A 72 18.85 11.93 10.79
N PRO A 73 17.53 12.10 10.95
CA PRO A 73 16.52 11.24 10.31
C PRO A 73 16.59 11.43 8.80
N SER A 74 17.16 10.46 8.08
CA SER A 74 17.47 10.62 6.66
C SER A 74 16.50 9.92 5.72
N SER A 75 15.63 9.01 6.21
CA SER A 75 14.72 8.25 5.35
C SER A 75 13.25 8.37 5.77
N HIS A 76 12.43 8.87 4.85
CA HIS A 76 10.98 8.84 4.97
C HIS A 76 10.48 7.41 4.78
N VAL A 77 9.69 6.92 5.73
CA VAL A 77 8.88 5.72 5.53
C VAL A 77 7.52 6.18 5.01
N VAL A 78 7.19 5.77 3.79
CA VAL A 78 5.88 6.05 3.19
C VAL A 78 5.12 4.75 3.08
N THR A 79 3.88 4.75 3.55
CA THR A 79 2.94 3.65 3.36
C THR A 79 1.68 4.18 2.70
N SER A 80 1.16 3.43 1.74
CA SER A 80 -0.16 3.68 1.15
C SER A 80 -1.03 2.47 1.39
N VAL A 81 -2.24 2.70 1.88
CA VAL A 81 -3.22 1.68 2.24
C VAL A 81 -4.50 2.00 1.49
N TRP A 82 -4.93 1.10 0.62
CA TRP A 82 -6.30 1.08 0.11
C TRP A 82 -7.14 0.24 1.08
N SER A 83 -8.36 0.66 1.38
CA SER A 83 -9.26 -0.03 2.30
C SER A 83 -10.71 0.10 1.85
N ALA A 84 -11.50 -0.94 2.04
CA ALA A 84 -12.93 -0.97 1.80
C ALA A 84 -13.61 -1.96 2.75
N PRO A 85 -14.89 -1.79 3.12
CA PRO A 85 -15.61 -2.79 3.89
C PRO A 85 -15.70 -4.10 3.11
N THR A 86 -15.63 -5.22 3.83
CA THR A 86 -15.98 -6.54 3.29
C THR A 86 -17.48 -6.74 3.37
N PRO A 87 -18.07 -7.55 2.47
CA PRO A 87 -19.43 -8.06 2.66
C PRO A 87 -19.52 -9.12 3.77
N ALA A 88 -18.40 -9.72 4.19
CA ALA A 88 -18.34 -10.71 5.26
C ALA A 88 -17.53 -10.19 6.47
N VAL A 89 -18.13 -10.19 7.65
CA VAL A 89 -17.45 -9.88 8.92
C VAL A 89 -16.71 -11.14 9.36
N HIS A 90 -15.38 -11.05 9.50
CA HIS A 90 -14.56 -12.14 10.00
C HIS A 90 -13.95 -11.74 11.34
N ASP A 91 -14.32 -12.41 12.42
CA ASP A 91 -13.66 -12.26 13.75
C ASP A 91 -12.20 -12.79 13.74
N ALA A 92 -11.71 -13.20 12.58
CA ALA A 92 -10.40 -13.79 12.32
C ALA A 92 -9.79 -13.09 11.09
N ALA A 93 -8.47 -13.03 11.03
CA ALA A 93 -7.76 -12.32 9.97
C ALA A 93 -7.17 -13.26 8.91
N LEU A 94 -7.16 -12.82 7.66
CA LEU A 94 -6.45 -13.44 6.54
C LEU A 94 -5.49 -12.42 5.94
N VAL A 95 -4.25 -12.83 5.72
CA VAL A 95 -3.18 -12.00 5.16
C VAL A 95 -2.63 -12.70 3.94
N ALA A 96 -2.50 -11.98 2.83
CA ALA A 96 -1.92 -12.49 1.60
C ALA A 96 -0.92 -11.49 1.02
N GLY A 97 0.20 -11.99 0.51
CA GLY A 97 1.17 -11.22 -0.26
C GLY A 97 1.70 -12.01 -1.44
N PRO A 98 2.48 -11.39 -2.34
CA PRO A 98 3.17 -12.13 -3.39
C PRO A 98 4.09 -13.19 -2.76
N ALA A 99 4.04 -14.41 -3.28
CA ALA A 99 4.92 -15.45 -2.81
C ALA A 99 6.37 -15.13 -3.22
N PRO A 100 7.35 -15.38 -2.34
CA PRO A 100 8.75 -15.39 -2.75
C PRO A 100 9.00 -16.57 -3.71
N ASP A 101 10.21 -16.63 -4.26
CA ASP A 101 10.67 -17.75 -5.08
C ASP A 101 10.39 -19.09 -4.38
N PRO A 102 10.04 -20.16 -5.13
CA PRO A 102 9.60 -21.43 -4.55
C PRO A 102 10.56 -22.00 -3.49
N GLN A 103 11.88 -21.81 -3.67
CA GLN A 103 12.90 -22.27 -2.74
C GLN A 103 12.86 -21.55 -1.38
N LEU A 104 12.36 -20.31 -1.34
CA LEU A 104 12.26 -19.48 -0.13
C LEU A 104 10.86 -19.52 0.48
N ARG A 105 9.89 -20.10 -0.22
CA ARG A 105 8.49 -20.08 0.21
C ARG A 105 8.25 -20.92 1.45
N ASP A 106 8.74 -22.15 1.45
CA ASP A 106 8.57 -23.06 2.58
C ASP A 106 9.28 -22.50 3.81
N LEU A 107 10.50 -21.98 3.62
CA LEU A 107 11.24 -21.27 4.67
C LEU A 107 10.48 -20.05 5.19
N ALA A 108 9.89 -19.22 4.32
CA ALA A 108 9.11 -18.06 4.73
C ALA A 108 7.85 -18.45 5.50
N ALA A 109 7.18 -19.53 5.07
CA ALA A 109 6.02 -20.09 5.76
C ALA A 109 6.38 -20.62 7.15
N GLU A 110 7.50 -21.34 7.27
CA GLU A 110 8.01 -21.85 8.55
C GLU A 110 8.46 -20.73 9.49
N LEU A 111 9.19 -19.72 8.98
CA LEU A 111 9.65 -18.58 9.78
C LEU A 111 8.49 -17.74 10.32
N LEU A 112 7.45 -17.52 9.52
CA LEU A 112 6.27 -16.77 9.95
C LEU A 112 5.37 -17.61 10.86
N GLY A 113 5.23 -18.91 10.59
CA GLY A 113 4.46 -19.83 11.44
C GLY A 113 5.12 -20.11 12.79
N SER A 114 6.45 -19.96 12.90
CA SER A 114 7.21 -20.12 14.15
C SER A 114 7.47 -18.79 14.89
N ALA A 115 6.97 -17.67 14.36
CA ALA A 115 7.19 -16.36 14.96
C ALA A 115 6.55 -16.29 16.36
N THR A 116 7.37 -16.11 17.39
CA THR A 116 6.87 -15.93 18.76
C THR A 116 6.02 -14.65 18.86
N PRO A 117 5.16 -14.50 19.88
CA PRO A 117 4.42 -13.25 20.09
C PRO A 117 5.32 -12.01 20.27
N ALA A 118 6.55 -12.20 20.78
CA ALA A 118 7.54 -11.13 20.87
C ALA A 118 8.12 -10.76 19.49
N MET A 119 8.43 -11.76 18.65
CA MET A 119 8.86 -11.52 17.27
C MET A 119 7.75 -10.92 16.42
N SER A 120 6.51 -11.39 16.58
CA SER A 120 5.34 -10.85 15.88
C SER A 120 5.11 -9.38 16.22
N ARG A 121 5.25 -9.00 17.50
CA ARG A 121 5.25 -7.59 17.94
C ARG A 121 6.40 -6.78 17.35
N LEU A 122 7.62 -7.32 17.38
CA LEU A 122 8.81 -6.66 16.85
C LEU A 122 8.68 -6.39 15.34
N LEU A 123 8.08 -7.34 14.61
CA LEU A 123 7.89 -7.28 13.17
C LEU A 123 6.59 -6.58 12.75
N GLY A 124 5.76 -6.17 13.72
CA GLY A 124 4.45 -5.53 13.47
C GLY A 124 3.41 -6.45 12.83
N ILE A 125 3.59 -7.77 12.94
CA ILE A 125 2.67 -8.80 12.44
C ILE A 125 1.38 -8.80 13.29
N ASP A 126 1.52 -8.50 14.57
CA ASP A 126 0.42 -8.36 15.54
C ASP A 126 -0.58 -7.28 15.16
N GLN A 127 -0.17 -6.23 14.43
CA GLN A 127 -1.07 -5.20 13.92
C GLN A 127 -2.09 -5.73 12.91
N VAL A 128 -1.84 -6.93 12.35
CA VAL A 128 -2.70 -7.57 11.36
C VAL A 128 -3.43 -8.79 11.96
N SER A 129 -2.79 -9.50 12.90
CA SER A 129 -3.38 -10.70 13.50
C SER A 129 -4.05 -10.46 14.87
N ASP A 130 -4.04 -9.23 15.38
CA ASP A 130 -4.45 -8.87 16.75
C ASP A 130 -3.79 -9.77 17.81
N GLY A 131 -2.50 -10.06 17.59
CA GLY A 131 -1.70 -10.94 18.44
C GLY A 131 -2.04 -12.43 18.34
N ARG A 132 -2.97 -12.85 17.48
CA ARG A 132 -3.29 -14.26 17.24
C ARG A 132 -2.24 -14.93 16.36
N PRO A 133 -1.98 -16.23 16.55
CA PRO A 133 -1.05 -16.97 15.70
C PRO A 133 -1.53 -17.01 14.24
N LEU A 134 -0.60 -16.84 13.31
CA LEU A 134 -0.84 -16.95 11.87
C LEU A 134 -0.44 -18.34 11.39
N ARG A 135 -1.36 -19.04 10.72
CA ARG A 135 -1.12 -20.35 10.11
C ARG A 135 -1.10 -20.23 8.59
N ALA A 136 -0.10 -20.86 7.97
CA ALA A 136 -0.02 -20.89 6.51
C ALA A 136 -1.24 -21.59 5.91
N VAL A 137 -1.72 -21.07 4.78
CA VAL A 137 -2.89 -21.58 4.06
C VAL A 137 -2.41 -22.22 2.75
N PRO A 138 -2.09 -23.53 2.74
CA PRO A 138 -1.53 -24.19 1.57
C PRO A 138 -2.55 -24.41 0.43
N SER A 139 -3.84 -24.26 0.70
CA SER A 139 -4.91 -24.32 -0.30
C SER A 139 -4.95 -23.11 -1.24
N ALA A 140 -4.27 -22.02 -0.89
CA ALA A 140 -4.22 -20.81 -1.70
C ALA A 140 -3.35 -20.98 -2.96
N ASP A 141 -3.58 -20.12 -3.96
CA ASP A 141 -2.80 -20.04 -5.18
C ASP A 141 -1.31 -19.89 -4.86
N ARG A 142 -0.48 -20.71 -5.50
CA ARG A 142 0.97 -20.77 -5.29
C ARG A 142 1.68 -19.45 -5.57
N ARG A 143 1.08 -18.49 -6.27
CA ARG A 143 1.66 -17.16 -6.48
C ARG A 143 1.51 -16.26 -5.26
N LEU A 144 0.73 -16.68 -4.26
CA LEU A 144 0.53 -15.98 -3.01
C LEU A 144 1.17 -16.74 -1.85
N LEU A 145 1.68 -15.98 -0.88
CA LEU A 145 1.97 -16.49 0.45
C LEU A 145 0.86 -16.00 1.37
N VAL A 146 0.10 -16.95 1.94
CA VAL A 146 -1.16 -16.67 2.63
C VAL A 146 -1.14 -17.26 4.03
N PHE A 147 -1.60 -16.46 4.99
CA PHE A 147 -1.75 -16.86 6.39
C PHE A 147 -3.12 -16.47 6.93
N ALA A 148 -3.70 -17.30 7.76
CA ALA A 148 -4.96 -17.03 8.46
C ALA A 148 -4.77 -17.20 9.97
N THR A 149 -5.51 -16.43 10.76
CA THR A 149 -5.68 -16.73 12.19
C THR A 149 -6.67 -17.88 12.38
N ASP A 150 -6.59 -18.53 13.54
CA ASP A 150 -7.57 -19.55 13.92
C ASP A 150 -9.00 -18.99 13.85
N GLY A 151 -9.93 -19.78 13.30
CA GLY A 151 -11.34 -19.40 13.16
C GLY A 151 -11.73 -18.69 11.85
N TYR A 152 -10.80 -18.39 10.94
CA TYR A 152 -11.13 -17.76 9.65
C TYR A 152 -12.05 -18.62 8.76
N GLY A 153 -12.01 -19.93 8.93
CA GLY A 153 -12.75 -20.90 8.13
C GLY A 153 -12.01 -21.32 6.86
N PRO A 154 -12.67 -22.08 5.97
CA PRO A 154 -12.06 -22.56 4.74
C PRO A 154 -11.68 -21.41 3.81
N VAL A 155 -10.41 -21.34 3.42
CA VAL A 155 -9.91 -20.36 2.44
C VAL A 155 -9.80 -21.05 1.09
N GLY A 156 -10.55 -20.53 0.11
CA GLY A 156 -10.48 -20.97 -1.28
C GLY A 156 -9.14 -20.64 -1.94
N ALA A 157 -9.00 -20.96 -3.23
CA ALA A 157 -7.73 -20.78 -3.94
C ALA A 157 -7.26 -19.33 -4.09
N LEU A 158 -8.14 -18.32 -3.94
CA LEU A 158 -7.80 -16.90 -4.12
C LEU A 158 -7.18 -16.56 -5.50
N ALA A 159 -7.47 -17.35 -6.55
CA ALA A 159 -6.87 -17.18 -7.88
C ALA A 159 -7.07 -15.76 -8.46
N GLY A 160 -8.24 -15.16 -8.28
CA GLY A 160 -8.50 -13.79 -8.74
C GLY A 160 -7.67 -12.73 -7.99
N VAL A 161 -7.38 -12.95 -6.71
CA VAL A 161 -6.45 -12.11 -5.93
C VAL A 161 -5.03 -12.28 -6.47
N ALA A 162 -4.62 -13.53 -6.73
CA ALA A 162 -3.30 -13.84 -7.27
C ALA A 162 -3.08 -13.19 -8.64
N ASP A 163 -4.09 -13.15 -9.51
CA ASP A 163 -4.03 -12.47 -10.80
C ASP A 163 -3.85 -10.95 -10.66
N ALA A 164 -4.60 -10.32 -9.75
CA ALA A 164 -4.50 -8.89 -9.51
C ALA A 164 -3.12 -8.51 -8.93
N VAL A 165 -2.64 -9.26 -7.94
CA VAL A 165 -1.31 -9.07 -7.34
C VAL A 165 -0.21 -9.30 -8.38
N SER A 166 -0.32 -10.34 -9.21
CA SER A 166 0.66 -10.63 -10.26
C SER A 166 0.73 -9.52 -11.31
N ALA A 167 -0.43 -8.99 -11.73
CA ALA A 167 -0.50 -7.88 -12.68
C ALA A 167 0.16 -6.62 -12.13
N TRP A 168 -0.09 -6.30 -10.85
CA TRP A 168 0.57 -5.18 -10.17
C TRP A 168 2.09 -5.38 -10.10
N CYS A 169 2.56 -6.53 -9.62
CA CYS A 169 3.99 -6.83 -9.46
C CYS A 169 4.75 -6.89 -10.79
N ALA A 170 4.09 -7.23 -11.90
CA ALA A 170 4.71 -7.24 -13.24
C ALA A 170 5.18 -5.84 -13.67
N VAL A 171 4.41 -4.81 -13.28
CA VAL A 171 4.69 -3.39 -13.56
C VAL A 171 5.52 -2.75 -12.45
N HIS A 172 5.21 -3.07 -11.19
CA HIS A 172 5.82 -2.49 -9.99
C HIS A 172 6.72 -3.50 -9.28
N ARG A 173 7.94 -3.65 -9.80
CA ARG A 173 8.88 -4.71 -9.39
C ARG A 173 9.67 -4.41 -8.11
N ALA A 174 9.63 -3.19 -7.60
CA ALA A 174 10.38 -2.84 -6.39
C ALA A 174 9.78 -3.54 -5.17
N GLU A 175 10.63 -4.01 -4.25
CA GLU A 175 10.21 -4.68 -3.00
C GLU A 175 9.26 -3.80 -2.15
N ARG A 176 9.45 -2.47 -2.20
CA ARG A 176 8.55 -1.50 -1.56
C ARG A 176 7.16 -1.41 -2.18
N ASP A 177 7.02 -1.83 -3.43
CA ASP A 177 5.76 -1.82 -4.14
C ASP A 177 5.00 -3.14 -4.00
N GLN A 178 5.60 -4.19 -3.44
CA GLN A 178 4.92 -5.46 -3.23
C GLN A 178 3.70 -5.28 -2.30
N PRO A 179 2.49 -5.64 -2.75
CA PRO A 179 1.27 -5.41 -1.99
C PRO A 179 1.06 -6.49 -0.94
N VAL A 180 0.56 -6.08 0.23
CA VAL A 180 0.06 -6.98 1.26
C VAL A 180 -1.44 -6.74 1.40
N LEU A 181 -2.24 -7.76 1.15
CA LEU A 181 -3.67 -7.81 1.39
C LEU A 181 -3.92 -8.29 2.82
N SER A 182 -4.86 -7.67 3.51
CA SER A 182 -5.38 -8.10 4.81
C SER A 182 -6.91 -8.06 4.79
N ILE A 183 -7.54 -9.05 5.40
CA ILE A 183 -8.99 -9.17 5.56
C ILE A 183 -9.27 -9.48 7.01
N ASP A 184 -10.09 -8.66 7.67
CA ASP A 184 -10.49 -8.80 9.07
C ASP A 184 -11.93 -8.27 9.26
N ASP A 185 -12.32 -8.01 10.52
CA ASP A 185 -13.62 -7.47 10.91
C ASP A 185 -13.84 -6.01 10.46
N THR A 186 -12.76 -5.28 10.14
CA THR A 186 -12.82 -3.91 9.63
C THR A 186 -12.95 -3.84 8.11
N GLY A 187 -12.65 -4.93 7.41
CA GLY A 187 -12.85 -5.08 5.98
C GLY A 187 -11.61 -5.59 5.24
N VAL A 188 -11.48 -5.19 3.97
CA VAL A 188 -10.32 -5.51 3.13
C VAL A 188 -9.40 -4.31 3.11
N SER A 189 -8.10 -4.55 3.30
CA SER A 189 -7.07 -3.55 3.06
C SER A 189 -5.94 -4.09 2.19
N ILE A 190 -5.35 -3.21 1.38
CA ILE A 190 -4.13 -3.49 0.62
C ILE A 190 -3.11 -2.42 0.96
N ARG A 191 -1.92 -2.84 1.36
CA ARG A 191 -0.82 -1.95 1.75
C ARG A 191 0.38 -2.11 0.84
N VAL A 192 0.99 -0.99 0.47
CA VAL A 192 2.31 -0.89 -0.18
C VAL A 192 3.20 0.12 0.58
N ARG A 193 4.52 -0.01 0.48
CA ARG A 193 5.51 0.88 1.15
C ARG A 193 6.04 1.98 0.22
N THR A 194 5.14 2.52 -0.59
CA THR A 194 5.44 3.47 -1.66
C THR A 194 4.42 4.61 -1.66
N ASP A 195 4.80 5.77 -2.19
CA ASP A 195 3.88 6.88 -2.39
C ASP A 195 3.06 6.66 -3.67
N VAL A 196 1.82 6.20 -3.53
CA VAL A 196 0.90 6.02 -4.67
C VAL A 196 0.28 7.33 -5.14
N LEU A 197 0.34 8.39 -4.33
CA LEU A 197 -0.20 9.72 -4.65
C LEU A 197 0.82 10.58 -5.43
N ARG A 198 1.99 10.03 -5.79
CA ARG A 198 3.00 10.73 -6.59
C ARG A 198 2.54 11.07 -8.00
N SER A 199 1.58 10.31 -8.53
CA SER A 199 0.94 10.54 -9.83
C SER A 199 -0.46 9.91 -9.83
N VAL A 200 -1.32 10.38 -10.73
CA VAL A 200 -2.71 9.90 -10.81
C VAL A 200 -2.74 8.47 -11.34
N GLU A 201 -1.89 8.17 -12.32
CA GLU A 201 -1.79 6.84 -12.95
C GLU A 201 -1.43 5.77 -11.92
N ARG A 202 -0.54 6.13 -10.97
CA ARG A 202 -0.17 5.21 -9.89
C ARG A 202 -1.30 5.01 -8.88
N LEU A 203 -2.03 6.07 -8.56
CA LEU A 203 -3.20 5.99 -7.70
C LEU A 203 -4.30 5.14 -8.35
N ASP A 204 -4.57 5.34 -9.65
CA ASP A 204 -5.54 4.57 -10.42
C ASP A 204 -5.22 3.08 -10.39
N ALA A 205 -3.97 2.71 -10.73
CA ALA A 205 -3.54 1.32 -10.70
C ALA A 205 -3.67 0.69 -9.31
N PHE A 206 -3.44 1.48 -8.25
CA PHE A 206 -3.55 1.00 -6.87
C PHE A 206 -5.01 0.83 -6.43
N VAL A 207 -5.89 1.73 -6.85
CA VAL A 207 -7.35 1.58 -6.65
C VAL A 207 -7.86 0.39 -7.44
N GLU A 208 -7.42 0.18 -8.68
CA GLU A 208 -7.78 -0.98 -9.50
C GLU A 208 -7.37 -2.29 -8.82
N LEU A 209 -6.14 -2.37 -8.30
CA LEU A 209 -5.68 -3.52 -7.50
C LEU A 209 -6.62 -3.78 -6.31
N GLY A 210 -6.96 -2.74 -5.55
CA GLY A 210 -7.91 -2.79 -4.43
C GLY A 210 -9.26 -3.38 -4.81
N VAL A 211 -9.89 -2.78 -5.82
CA VAL A 211 -11.22 -3.19 -6.31
C VAL A 211 -11.18 -4.63 -6.83
N ARG A 212 -10.20 -5.00 -7.65
CA ARG A 212 -10.08 -6.35 -8.20
C ARG A 212 -9.89 -7.42 -7.14
N CYS A 213 -9.08 -7.14 -6.11
CA CYS A 213 -8.92 -8.06 -4.98
C CYS A 213 -10.22 -8.21 -4.20
N ARG A 214 -10.88 -7.10 -3.84
CA ARG A 214 -12.18 -7.14 -3.13
C ARG A 214 -13.23 -7.93 -3.90
N ASP A 215 -13.35 -7.67 -5.20
CA ASP A 215 -14.33 -8.35 -6.06
C ASP A 215 -14.01 -9.84 -6.25
N ALA A 216 -12.73 -10.22 -6.20
CA ALA A 216 -12.32 -11.63 -6.22
C ALA A 216 -12.72 -12.35 -4.93
N ILE A 217 -12.60 -11.70 -3.78
CA ILE A 217 -12.99 -12.24 -2.47
C ILE A 217 -14.52 -12.42 -2.39
N GLY A 218 -15.29 -11.41 -2.80
CA GLY A 218 -16.75 -11.45 -2.77
C GLY A 218 -17.38 -12.55 -3.64
N ARG A 219 -16.70 -12.96 -4.72
CA ARG A 219 -17.15 -14.05 -5.62
C ARG A 219 -16.85 -15.46 -5.11
N THR A 220 -15.96 -15.61 -4.12
CA THR A 220 -15.68 -16.90 -3.46
C THR A 220 -16.64 -17.23 -2.32
N GLY A 221 -17.50 -16.29 -1.91
CA GLY A 221 -18.45 -16.44 -0.81
C GLY A 221 -19.90 -16.76 -1.21
N THR A 222 -20.14 -17.16 -2.46
CA THR A 222 -21.44 -17.63 -2.99
C THR A 222 -21.32 -19.07 -3.48
#